data_AF-A0A3E1EA52-F1
#
_entry.id   AF-A0A3E1EA52-F1
#
_cell.length_a   1.000
_cell.length_b   1.000
_cell.length_c   1.000
_cell.angle_alpha   90.00
_cell.angle_beta   90.00
_cell.angle_gamma   90.00
#
_symmetry.space_group_name_H-M   'P 1'
#
loop_
_entity.id
_entity.type
_entity.pdbx_description
1 polymer ?
#
loop_
_entity_poly.entity_id
_entity_poly.type
_entity_poly.pdbx_seq_one_letter_code
_entity_poly.pdbx_strand_id
1 'polypeptide(L)'
;MPKKTTSPTTVYLIANGDLRTSANQKCEAAQAAMEKLIVAALKKEGCKVQRAHSFNKLKGHGFIDSQKYGMEVFQEIPADAPLIVAEAVWQYSHHILHGLLTHRGPILTLANWSGTWPGLVGMLNLNGSLKKAGVKYSTLWSETFKDPFFQAGLKKWLKKGRLSHDVSHVRALKDVKVPVAARKEGERFAKGLLKYKAIMGVFDEGCMGMYNAILPDELLHKTGVFKERLSQSALYAAMLEVSDPEARAVYQWYVDKGLRFDFGKNEETCLTLKQVLQQCKMYIAAVRIADDFGCSTIGIQYQQGLKDLAPASDLVEGTLNNVDRPPVYRKNSGEELYAHEALPHFNEVDECAGLDGLVTYRLWRQLGFEPENTLHDLRWGRPYVFEDGREEYVWVFLISGAAPPAHFIDGWHGALSERQPSMYFRLGGGTLKGISKPGWIVWSRIYVAEGSLHFDTGLGEVVALPENETEERWALTTSQWPIMHTVLKGITRDQMMARHASNHIQVVYAPDKESARFGLLAKACAMRSLGMEVSICGDIQ
;
A
#
# COMPACT_ATOMS: atom_id res chain seq x y z
N MET A 1 1.71 -23.61 51.73
CA MET A 1 2.67 -23.27 50.66
C MET A 1 2.68 -21.76 50.47
N PRO A 2 3.82 -21.07 50.60
CA PRO A 2 3.87 -19.63 50.42
C PRO A 2 3.53 -19.28 48.97
N LYS A 3 2.65 -18.30 48.75
CA LYS A 3 2.38 -17.72 47.43
C LYS A 3 3.72 -17.25 46.85
N LYS A 4 4.19 -17.86 45.76
CA LYS A 4 5.26 -17.29 44.94
C LYS A 4 4.84 -15.88 44.55
N THR A 5 5.44 -14.88 45.18
CA THR A 5 5.42 -13.50 44.72
C THR A 5 6.24 -13.45 43.44
N THR A 6 5.61 -13.82 42.31
CA THR A 6 6.20 -13.65 40.99
C THR A 6 6.43 -12.16 40.80
N SER A 7 7.70 -11.76 40.64
CA SER A 7 8.05 -10.40 40.22
C SER A 7 7.21 -9.99 39.01
N PRO A 8 6.64 -8.77 38.97
CA PRO A 8 5.79 -8.35 37.87
C PRO A 8 6.57 -8.44 36.55
N THR A 9 5.95 -9.05 35.53
CA THR A 9 6.52 -9.18 34.19
C THR A 9 6.85 -7.80 33.64
N THR A 10 8.11 -7.61 33.21
CA THR A 10 8.52 -6.40 32.48
C THR A 10 8.23 -6.59 31.00
N VAL A 11 7.39 -5.72 30.44
CA VAL A 11 7.10 -5.65 29.01
C VAL A 11 7.93 -4.51 28.41
N TYR A 12 8.66 -4.81 27.34
CA TYR A 12 9.42 -3.82 26.60
C TYR A 12 8.53 -3.17 25.55
N LEU A 13 8.61 -1.85 25.44
CA LEU A 13 7.86 -1.04 24.49
C LEU A 13 8.83 -0.32 23.56
N ILE A 14 8.62 -0.47 22.25
CA ILE A 14 9.30 0.31 21.23
C ILE A 14 8.29 0.99 20.31
N ALA A 15 8.67 2.17 19.81
CA ALA A 15 8.02 2.86 18.71
C ALA A 15 9.01 2.98 17.55
N ASN A 16 8.66 2.43 16.38
CA ASN A 16 9.41 2.64 15.16
C ASN A 16 8.90 3.87 14.43
N GLY A 17 9.74 4.49 13.62
CA GLY A 17 9.38 5.70 12.90
C GLY A 17 9.79 5.68 11.43
N ASP A 18 9.51 6.83 10.83
CA ASP A 18 9.95 7.20 9.49
C ASP A 18 11.45 7.51 9.49
N LEU A 19 12.10 7.43 8.33
CA LEU A 19 13.45 7.95 8.16
C LEU A 19 13.46 9.49 8.10
N ARG A 20 12.35 10.09 7.66
CA ARG A 20 12.18 11.54 7.52
C ARG A 20 11.88 12.17 8.89
N THR A 21 12.81 12.99 9.38
CA THR A 21 12.68 13.70 10.67
C THR A 21 11.41 14.55 10.77
N SER A 22 11.00 15.21 9.68
CA SER A 22 9.77 16.03 9.64
C SER A 22 8.51 15.24 9.93
N ALA A 23 8.40 14.01 9.42
CA ALA A 23 7.26 13.13 9.66
C ALA A 23 7.23 12.70 11.14
N ASN A 24 8.38 12.27 11.67
CA ASN A 24 8.53 11.89 13.07
C ASN A 24 8.18 13.03 14.03
N GLN A 25 8.70 14.24 13.80
CA GLN A 25 8.42 15.40 14.66
C GLN A 25 6.93 15.75 14.70
N LYS A 26 6.23 15.72 13.56
CA LYS A 26 4.79 16.02 13.54
C LYS A 26 3.94 14.93 14.19
N CYS A 27 4.40 13.69 14.22
CA CYS A 27 3.64 12.57 14.79
C CYS A 27 3.98 12.24 16.25
N GLU A 28 5.06 12.81 16.80
CA GLU A 28 5.55 12.53 18.16
C GLU A 28 4.44 12.66 19.22
N ALA A 29 3.65 13.74 19.17
CA ALA A 29 2.60 13.98 20.16
C ALA A 29 1.53 12.88 20.14
N ALA A 30 1.15 12.40 18.95
CA ALA A 30 0.18 11.33 18.78
C ALA A 30 0.72 9.99 19.29
N GLN A 31 1.96 9.66 18.96
CA GLN A 31 2.64 8.46 19.46
C GLN A 31 2.75 8.49 20.99
N ALA A 32 3.24 9.58 21.58
CA ALA A 32 3.39 9.70 23.02
C ALA A 32 2.04 9.61 23.76
N ALA A 33 0.96 10.13 23.17
CA ALA A 33 -0.40 9.98 23.71
C ALA A 33 -0.86 8.51 23.67
N MET A 34 -0.63 7.81 22.56
CA MET A 34 -0.94 6.39 22.42
C MET A 34 -0.14 5.54 23.42
N GLU A 35 1.16 5.77 23.55
CA GLU A 35 2.03 5.04 24.48
C GLU A 35 1.54 5.20 25.93
N LYS A 36 1.08 6.40 26.35
CA LYS A 36 0.51 6.60 27.69
C LYS A 36 -0.72 5.71 27.94
N LEU A 37 -1.58 5.53 26.94
CA LEU A 37 -2.75 4.66 27.05
C LEU A 37 -2.34 3.18 27.16
N ILE A 38 -1.38 2.75 26.34
CA ILE A 38 -0.82 1.39 26.37
C ILE A 38 -0.18 1.10 27.74
N VAL A 39 0.66 2.02 28.24
CA VAL A 39 1.30 1.89 29.56
C VAL A 39 0.25 1.82 30.68
N ALA A 40 -0.81 2.62 30.61
CA ALA A 40 -1.89 2.56 31.59
C ALA A 40 -2.62 1.21 31.56
N ALA A 41 -2.88 0.65 30.38
CA ALA A 41 -3.49 -0.67 30.24
C ALA A 41 -2.59 -1.79 30.79
N LEU A 42 -1.30 -1.78 30.47
CA LEU A 42 -0.32 -2.76 30.99
C LEU A 42 -0.19 -2.70 32.51
N LYS A 43 -0.16 -1.50 33.10
CA LYS A 43 -0.10 -1.32 34.56
C LYS A 43 -1.34 -1.87 35.26
N LYS A 44 -2.53 -1.75 34.66
CA LYS A 44 -3.77 -2.34 35.19
C LYS A 44 -3.72 -3.86 35.24
N GLU A 45 -3.04 -4.49 34.28
CA GLU A 45 -2.78 -5.94 34.26
C GLU A 45 -1.57 -6.35 35.14
N GLY A 46 -1.02 -5.43 35.94
CA GLY A 46 0.07 -5.71 36.89
C GLY A 46 1.46 -5.80 36.27
N CYS A 47 1.64 -5.35 35.02
CA CYS A 47 2.93 -5.38 34.33
C CYS A 47 3.77 -4.13 34.63
N LYS A 48 5.10 -4.29 34.65
CA LYS A 48 6.05 -3.18 34.52
C LYS A 48 6.27 -2.90 33.03
N VAL A 49 6.44 -1.64 32.65
CA VAL A 49 6.72 -1.26 31.27
C VAL A 49 8.07 -0.55 31.20
N GLN A 50 8.93 -0.99 30.30
CA GLN A 50 10.18 -0.34 29.96
C GLN A 50 10.15 0.09 28.51
N ARG A 51 10.12 1.40 28.26
CA ARG A 51 10.35 1.93 26.91
C ARG A 51 11.83 1.74 26.59
N ALA A 52 12.17 1.02 25.52
CA ALA A 52 13.55 0.59 25.26
C ALA A 52 14.44 1.70 24.68
N HIS A 53 13.87 2.87 24.42
CA HIS A 53 14.57 4.03 23.90
C HIS A 53 13.96 5.33 24.43
N SER A 54 14.72 6.42 24.36
CA SER A 54 14.33 7.73 24.91
C SER A 54 14.01 8.76 23.83
N PHE A 55 13.27 9.80 24.21
CA PHE A 55 13.11 11.00 23.40
C PHE A 55 14.46 11.67 23.12
N ASN A 56 14.76 11.97 21.86
CA ASN A 56 15.96 12.68 21.47
C ASN A 56 15.64 14.18 21.27
N LYS A 57 16.14 15.02 22.19
CA LYS A 57 15.92 16.47 22.16
C LYS A 57 16.44 17.16 20.90
N LEU A 58 17.53 16.67 20.31
CA LEU A 58 18.11 17.26 19.10
C LEU A 58 17.26 16.92 17.87
N LYS A 59 16.72 15.70 17.80
CA LYS A 59 15.84 15.28 16.71
C LYS A 59 14.40 15.77 16.88
N GLY A 60 13.97 16.05 18.11
CA GLY A 60 12.61 16.49 18.41
C GLY A 60 11.57 15.36 18.41
N HIS A 61 12.01 14.11 18.47
CA HIS A 61 11.14 12.93 18.52
C HIS A 61 11.80 11.76 19.26
N GLY A 62 11.01 10.75 19.62
CA GLY A 62 11.42 9.55 20.34
C GLY A 62 11.31 8.26 19.54
N PHE A 63 11.18 8.30 18.22
CA PHE A 63 11.14 7.09 17.37
C PHE A 63 12.52 6.48 17.09
N ILE A 64 12.53 5.18 16.78
CA ILE A 64 13.63 4.52 16.07
C ILE A 64 13.54 4.91 14.58
N ASP A 65 14.54 5.64 14.07
CA ASP A 65 14.49 6.28 12.74
C ASP A 65 15.63 5.82 11.82
N SER A 66 16.36 4.78 12.20
CA SER A 66 17.39 4.17 11.38
C SER A 66 17.66 2.74 11.81
N GLN A 67 18.18 1.93 10.88
CA GLN A 67 18.62 0.57 11.17
C GLN A 67 19.75 0.53 12.21
N LYS A 68 20.70 1.47 12.13
CA LYS A 68 21.79 1.56 13.13
C LYS A 68 21.23 1.78 14.55
N TYR A 69 20.33 2.76 14.69
CA TYR A 69 19.75 3.04 16.01
C TYR A 69 18.87 1.88 16.49
N GLY A 70 18.12 1.23 15.59
CA GLY A 70 17.40 0.00 15.91
C GLY A 70 18.32 -1.09 16.45
N MET A 71 19.50 -1.30 15.84
CA MET A 71 20.49 -2.26 16.33
C MET A 71 20.97 -1.92 17.75
N GLU A 72 21.26 -0.66 18.02
CA GLU A 72 21.65 -0.19 19.36
C GLU A 72 20.54 -0.43 20.39
N VAL A 73 19.27 -0.17 20.04
CA VAL A 73 18.13 -0.41 20.94
C VAL A 73 17.96 -1.91 21.24
N PHE A 74 18.05 -2.78 20.24
CA PHE A 74 17.86 -4.23 20.44
C PHE A 74 19.01 -4.90 21.20
N GLN A 75 20.19 -4.28 21.31
CA GLN A 75 21.27 -4.78 22.19
C GLN A 75 20.87 -4.75 23.67
N GLU A 76 20.00 -3.80 24.05
CA GLU A 76 19.57 -3.58 25.44
C GLU A 76 18.26 -4.31 25.80
N ILE A 77 17.56 -4.86 24.81
CA ILE A 77 16.31 -5.62 25.03
C ILE A 77 16.67 -7.08 25.28
N PRO A 78 16.29 -7.68 26.42
CA PRO A 78 16.47 -9.11 26.64
C PRO A 78 15.72 -9.93 25.59
N ALA A 79 16.43 -10.83 24.91
CA ALA A 79 15.91 -11.56 23.75
C ALA A 79 14.64 -12.39 24.02
N ASP A 80 14.38 -12.79 25.27
CA ASP A 80 13.20 -13.57 25.65
C ASP A 80 12.05 -12.72 26.24
N ALA A 81 12.23 -11.40 26.36
CA ALA A 81 11.26 -10.52 26.99
C ALA A 81 10.00 -10.33 26.11
N PRO A 82 8.80 -10.14 26.71
CA PRO A 82 7.63 -9.69 25.96
C PRO A 82 7.89 -8.31 25.36
N LEU A 83 7.71 -8.18 24.05
CA LEU A 83 7.98 -6.97 23.29
C LEU A 83 6.71 -6.47 22.61
N ILE A 84 6.39 -5.20 22.81
CA ILE A 84 5.35 -4.47 22.10
C ILE A 84 5.99 -3.48 21.14
N VAL A 85 5.62 -3.58 19.86
CA VAL A 85 5.90 -2.57 18.85
C VAL A 85 4.64 -1.74 18.67
N ALA A 86 4.68 -0.49 19.11
CA ALA A 86 3.53 0.41 19.14
C ALA A 86 3.62 1.45 18.01
N GLU A 87 2.65 1.43 17.10
CA GLU A 87 2.64 2.24 15.88
C GLU A 87 1.43 3.18 15.84
N ALA A 88 1.66 4.50 15.96
CA ALA A 88 0.69 5.52 15.60
C ALA A 88 0.97 6.14 14.23
N VAL A 89 2.04 5.72 13.55
CA VAL A 89 2.65 6.44 12.43
C VAL A 89 3.01 5.50 11.27
N TRP A 90 3.36 6.09 10.13
CA TRP A 90 4.05 5.37 9.07
C TRP A 90 5.50 5.13 9.49
N GLN A 91 6.00 3.92 9.25
CA GLN A 91 7.31 3.48 9.74
C GLN A 91 8.04 2.64 8.69
N TYR A 92 9.37 2.59 8.79
CA TYR A 92 10.21 1.84 7.87
C TYR A 92 10.66 0.53 8.53
N SER A 93 10.04 -0.59 8.13
CA SER A 93 10.17 -1.88 8.83
C SER A 93 11.62 -2.34 8.99
N HIS A 94 12.47 -2.06 8.00
CA HIS A 94 13.89 -2.42 8.04
C HIS A 94 14.67 -1.80 9.22
N HIS A 95 14.19 -0.71 9.85
CA HIS A 95 14.81 -0.11 11.02
C HIS A 95 14.88 -1.08 12.22
N ILE A 96 13.92 -1.99 12.34
CA ILE A 96 13.81 -2.91 13.49
C ILE A 96 13.73 -4.38 13.11
N LEU A 97 13.58 -4.70 11.82
CA LEU A 97 13.39 -6.08 11.35
C LEU A 97 14.53 -7.01 11.80
N HIS A 98 15.78 -6.54 11.78
CA HIS A 98 16.93 -7.31 12.24
C HIS A 98 16.80 -7.75 13.70
N GLY A 99 16.25 -6.88 14.55
CA GLY A 99 16.07 -7.15 15.98
C GLY A 99 14.94 -8.14 16.20
N LEU A 100 13.80 -7.89 15.55
CA LEU A 100 12.62 -8.77 15.60
C LEU A 100 12.89 -10.17 15.05
N LEU A 101 13.75 -10.31 14.04
CA LEU A 101 14.20 -11.60 13.49
C LEU A 101 14.91 -12.47 14.52
N THR A 102 15.69 -11.86 15.41
CA THR A 102 16.50 -12.56 16.42
C THR A 102 15.82 -12.64 17.79
N HIS A 103 14.70 -11.93 17.97
CA HIS A 103 13.95 -11.90 19.22
C HIS A 103 13.21 -13.23 19.43
N ARG A 104 13.35 -13.81 20.63
CA ARG A 104 12.74 -15.11 21.00
C ARG A 104 11.47 -14.96 21.83
N GLY A 105 11.33 -13.84 22.53
CA GLY A 105 10.16 -13.52 23.34
C GLY A 105 8.91 -13.26 22.48
N PRO A 106 7.71 -13.24 23.10
CA PRO A 106 6.49 -12.95 22.37
C PRO A 106 6.50 -11.51 21.85
N ILE A 107 6.10 -11.32 20.60
CA ILE A 107 5.98 -10.01 19.93
C ILE A 107 4.50 -9.67 19.78
N LEU A 108 4.12 -8.45 20.14
CA LEU A 108 2.84 -7.84 19.85
C LEU A 108 3.04 -6.57 19.03
N THR A 109 2.52 -6.53 17.81
CA THR A 109 2.35 -5.29 17.07
C THR A 109 1.02 -4.65 17.47
N LEU A 110 1.02 -3.34 17.71
CA LEU A 110 -0.12 -2.62 18.27
C LEU A 110 -0.29 -1.26 17.61
N ALA A 111 -1.44 -1.04 16.97
CA ALA A 111 -1.73 0.21 16.28
C ALA A 111 -2.91 1.00 16.88
N ASN A 112 -2.90 2.31 16.68
CA ASN A 112 -4.11 3.13 16.79
C ASN A 112 -5.06 2.85 15.61
N TRP A 113 -6.34 3.14 15.79
CA TRP A 113 -7.33 3.20 14.70
C TRP A 113 -7.66 4.65 14.40
N SER A 114 -7.04 5.23 13.36
CA SER A 114 -7.15 6.65 13.05
C SER A 114 -6.99 6.92 11.55
N GLY A 115 -7.80 7.83 11.00
CA GLY A 115 -7.54 8.36 9.66
C GLY A 115 -6.33 9.29 9.60
N THR A 116 -6.12 10.07 10.67
CA THR A 116 -5.14 11.16 10.73
C THR A 116 -3.73 10.65 10.92
N TRP A 117 -3.55 9.67 11.80
CA TRP A 117 -2.25 9.13 12.17
C TRP A 117 -2.13 7.69 11.65
N PRO A 118 -1.29 7.42 10.63
CA PRO A 118 -1.35 6.20 9.83
C PRO A 118 -0.70 4.98 10.50
N GLY A 119 -0.93 4.76 11.79
CA GLY A 119 -0.37 3.62 12.52
C GLY A 119 -0.89 2.26 12.03
N LEU A 120 -2.11 2.18 11.49
CA LEU A 120 -2.60 0.98 10.82
C LEU A 120 -1.72 0.61 9.62
N VAL A 121 -1.41 1.58 8.77
CA VAL A 121 -0.58 1.41 7.57
C VAL A 121 0.83 1.00 7.97
N GLY A 122 1.44 1.70 8.94
CA GLY A 122 2.76 1.36 9.47
C GLY A 122 2.82 -0.04 10.08
N MET A 123 1.83 -0.41 10.89
CA MET A 123 1.73 -1.73 11.49
C MET A 123 1.52 -2.83 10.44
N LEU A 124 0.70 -2.60 9.41
CA LEU A 124 0.48 -3.57 8.33
C LEU A 124 1.73 -3.80 7.47
N ASN A 125 2.53 -2.76 7.21
CA ASN A 125 3.85 -2.89 6.60
C ASN A 125 4.77 -3.81 7.44
N LEU A 126 4.82 -3.57 8.77
CA LEU A 126 5.61 -4.40 9.68
C LEU A 126 5.10 -5.84 9.71
N ASN A 127 3.79 -6.04 9.84
CA ASN A 127 3.16 -7.36 9.91
C ASN A 127 3.44 -8.17 8.63
N GLY A 128 3.27 -7.57 7.45
CA GLY A 128 3.64 -8.19 6.18
C GLY A 128 5.12 -8.58 6.15
N SER A 129 5.99 -7.72 6.68
CA SER A 129 7.43 -7.96 6.72
C SER A 129 7.80 -9.12 7.65
N LEU A 130 7.18 -9.18 8.83
CA LEU A 130 7.36 -10.28 9.80
C LEU A 130 6.82 -11.60 9.26
N LYS A 131 5.66 -11.57 8.59
CA LYS A 131 5.07 -12.76 7.96
C LYS A 131 5.97 -13.29 6.84
N LYS A 132 6.48 -12.42 5.97
CA LYS A 132 7.49 -12.79 4.95
C LYS A 132 8.75 -13.37 5.59
N ALA A 133 9.20 -12.81 6.71
CA ALA A 133 10.39 -13.25 7.41
C ALA A 133 10.19 -14.51 8.27
N GLY A 134 8.97 -15.06 8.35
CA GLY A 134 8.67 -16.23 9.19
C GLY A 134 8.70 -15.94 10.70
N VAL A 135 8.66 -14.66 11.11
CA VAL A 135 8.66 -14.25 12.51
C VAL A 135 7.24 -14.39 13.07
N LYS A 136 7.10 -15.04 14.23
CA LYS A 136 5.81 -15.18 14.92
C LYS A 136 5.50 -13.90 15.69
N TYR A 137 4.33 -13.34 15.43
CA TYR A 137 3.83 -12.16 16.15
C TYR A 137 2.33 -12.30 16.44
N SER A 138 1.83 -11.45 17.32
CA SER A 138 0.41 -11.18 17.51
C SER A 138 0.14 -9.72 17.19
N THR A 139 -1.11 -9.39 16.92
CA THR A 139 -1.49 -8.02 16.56
C THR A 139 -2.74 -7.59 17.31
N LEU A 140 -2.78 -6.33 17.73
CA LEU A 140 -3.96 -5.65 18.21
C LEU A 140 -4.05 -4.26 17.58
N TRP A 141 -5.26 -3.71 17.56
CA TRP A 141 -5.54 -2.35 17.15
C TRP A 141 -6.61 -1.80 18.07
N SER A 142 -6.69 -0.48 18.17
CA SER A 142 -7.65 0.14 19.06
C SER A 142 -7.92 1.61 18.74
N GLU A 143 -9.17 2.03 18.86
CA GLU A 143 -9.58 3.43 18.80
C GLU A 143 -9.28 4.17 20.11
N THR A 144 -9.41 3.51 21.26
CA THR A 144 -9.42 4.18 22.59
C THR A 144 -8.49 3.55 23.64
N PHE A 145 -7.94 2.39 23.34
CA PHE A 145 -7.21 1.48 24.23
C PHE A 145 -8.01 1.09 25.49
N LYS A 146 -9.33 1.24 25.42
CA LYS A 146 -10.30 0.90 26.47
C LYS A 146 -11.40 -0.02 25.94
N ASP A 147 -11.47 -0.26 24.64
CA ASP A 147 -12.48 -1.12 24.05
C ASP A 147 -12.30 -2.59 24.50
N PRO A 148 -13.41 -3.35 24.57
CA PRO A 148 -13.37 -4.74 25.03
C PRO A 148 -12.46 -5.65 24.20
N PHE A 149 -12.38 -5.41 22.87
CA PHE A 149 -11.51 -6.16 21.97
C PHE A 149 -10.04 -6.03 22.39
N PHE A 150 -9.55 -4.80 22.55
CA PHE A 150 -8.19 -4.52 22.99
C PHE A 150 -7.91 -5.08 24.39
N GLN A 151 -8.79 -4.85 25.38
CA GLN A 151 -8.56 -5.30 26.75
C GLN A 151 -8.49 -6.82 26.87
N ALA A 152 -9.45 -7.52 26.25
CA ALA A 152 -9.47 -8.99 26.24
C ALA A 152 -8.26 -9.56 25.49
N GLY A 153 -7.91 -8.93 24.36
CA GLY A 153 -6.71 -9.25 23.58
C GLY A 153 -5.43 -9.10 24.39
N LEU A 154 -5.22 -7.93 25.00
CA LEU A 154 -4.00 -7.65 25.78
C LEU A 154 -3.84 -8.67 26.91
N LYS A 155 -4.89 -8.92 27.69
CA LYS A 155 -4.87 -9.90 28.77
C LYS A 155 -4.56 -11.32 28.29
N LYS A 156 -5.13 -11.73 27.15
CA LYS A 156 -4.86 -13.05 26.54
C LYS A 156 -3.41 -13.15 26.08
N TRP A 157 -2.86 -12.09 25.46
CA TRP A 157 -1.48 -12.05 25.01
C TRP A 157 -0.50 -12.08 26.18
N LEU A 158 -0.71 -11.26 27.22
CA LEU A 158 0.12 -11.27 28.43
C LEU A 158 0.16 -12.64 29.11
N LYS A 159 -0.96 -13.38 29.10
CA LYS A 159 -1.05 -14.72 29.69
C LYS A 159 -0.40 -15.81 28.83
N LYS A 160 -0.53 -15.74 27.50
CA LYS A 160 -0.19 -16.86 26.59
C LYS A 160 0.99 -16.57 25.65
N GLY A 161 1.46 -15.33 25.59
CA GLY A 161 2.43 -14.84 24.60
C GLY A 161 1.89 -14.79 23.16
N ARG A 162 0.61 -15.09 22.93
CA ARG A 162 0.01 -15.17 21.59
C ARG A 162 -1.48 -14.89 21.54
N LEU A 163 -1.93 -14.41 20.39
CA LEU A 163 -3.33 -14.19 20.02
C LEU A 163 -3.68 -14.97 18.76
N SER A 164 -4.98 -15.16 18.58
CA SER A 164 -5.58 -15.76 17.40
C SER A 164 -6.83 -14.95 17.11
N HIS A 165 -6.99 -14.55 15.86
CA HIS A 165 -8.15 -13.82 15.38
C HIS A 165 -9.00 -14.72 14.50
N ASP A 166 -10.27 -14.35 14.32
CA ASP A 166 -11.17 -15.06 13.41
C ASP A 166 -10.76 -14.79 11.96
N VAL A 167 -10.53 -15.87 11.20
CA VAL A 167 -10.22 -15.85 9.77
C VAL A 167 -11.17 -16.77 8.98
N SER A 168 -12.35 -17.05 9.53
CA SER A 168 -13.36 -17.94 8.92
C SER A 168 -13.88 -17.48 7.56
N HIS A 169 -13.73 -16.20 7.24
CA HIS A 169 -14.03 -15.62 5.92
C HIS A 169 -13.06 -16.09 4.81
N VAL A 170 -11.95 -16.75 5.15
CA VAL A 170 -10.91 -17.17 4.19
C VAL A 170 -11.12 -18.63 3.79
N ARG A 171 -11.18 -18.91 2.49
CA ARG A 171 -11.33 -20.26 1.93
C ARG A 171 -10.25 -20.52 0.89
N ALA A 172 -9.64 -21.71 0.90
CA ALA A 172 -8.72 -22.07 -0.18
C ALA A 172 -9.49 -22.22 -1.51
N LEU A 173 -8.87 -21.86 -2.64
CA LEU A 173 -9.53 -21.92 -3.96
C LEU A 173 -10.07 -23.32 -4.29
N LYS A 174 -9.42 -24.39 -3.82
CA LYS A 174 -9.86 -25.78 -4.02
C LYS A 174 -11.24 -26.07 -3.41
N ASP A 175 -11.62 -25.33 -2.38
CA ASP A 175 -12.88 -25.48 -1.64
C ASP A 175 -13.99 -24.56 -2.19
N VAL A 176 -13.69 -23.81 -3.26
CA VAL A 176 -14.63 -22.89 -3.91
C VAL A 176 -15.07 -23.45 -5.26
N LYS A 177 -16.39 -23.42 -5.52
CA LYS A 177 -16.95 -23.84 -6.81
C LYS A 177 -16.60 -22.81 -7.89
N VAL A 178 -15.72 -23.20 -8.82
CA VAL A 178 -15.30 -22.36 -9.95
C VAL A 178 -16.02 -22.79 -11.23
N PRO A 179 -16.72 -21.89 -11.95
CA PRO A 179 -17.26 -22.17 -13.27
C PRO A 179 -16.17 -22.63 -14.25
N VAL A 180 -16.49 -23.61 -15.10
CA VAL A 180 -15.53 -24.16 -16.08
C VAL A 180 -14.97 -23.08 -17.01
N ALA A 181 -15.81 -22.11 -17.41
CA ALA A 181 -15.39 -21.00 -18.25
C ALA A 181 -14.31 -20.12 -17.57
N ALA A 182 -14.55 -19.66 -16.34
CA ALA A 182 -13.58 -18.85 -15.59
C ALA A 182 -12.25 -19.60 -15.38
N ARG A 183 -12.31 -20.90 -15.08
CA ARG A 183 -11.13 -21.76 -14.96
C ARG A 183 -10.32 -21.78 -16.26
N LYS A 184 -10.99 -22.03 -17.40
CA LYS A 184 -10.35 -22.07 -18.71
C LYS A 184 -9.70 -20.74 -19.07
N GLU A 185 -10.36 -19.61 -18.78
CA GLU A 185 -9.81 -18.27 -19.01
C GLU A 185 -8.51 -18.03 -18.22
N GLY A 186 -8.53 -18.36 -16.92
CA GLY A 186 -7.36 -18.22 -16.06
C GLY A 186 -6.19 -19.14 -16.45
N GLU A 187 -6.47 -20.41 -16.75
CA GLU A 187 -5.44 -21.38 -17.17
C GLU A 187 -4.85 -21.01 -18.55
N ARG A 188 -5.69 -20.56 -19.49
CA ARG A 188 -5.25 -20.06 -20.80
C ARG A 188 -4.33 -18.84 -20.64
N PHE A 189 -4.73 -17.88 -19.81
CA PHE A 189 -3.94 -16.71 -19.50
C PHE A 189 -2.56 -17.08 -18.95
N ALA A 190 -2.52 -17.92 -17.90
CA ALA A 190 -1.28 -18.31 -17.24
C ALA A 190 -0.33 -19.04 -18.20
N LYS A 191 -0.86 -19.94 -19.05
CA LYS A 191 -0.07 -20.60 -20.10
C LYS A 191 0.53 -19.58 -21.07
N GLY A 192 -0.21 -18.52 -21.42
CA GLY A 192 0.28 -17.42 -22.24
C GLY A 192 1.43 -16.67 -21.56
N LEU A 193 1.26 -16.25 -20.31
CA LEU A 193 2.28 -15.54 -19.56
C LEU A 193 3.56 -16.37 -19.38
N LEU A 194 3.44 -17.67 -19.06
CA LEU A 194 4.60 -18.56 -18.94
C LEU A 194 5.36 -18.77 -20.26
N LYS A 195 4.64 -18.74 -21.40
CA LYS A 195 5.23 -18.89 -22.73
C LYS A 195 5.95 -17.62 -23.19
N TYR A 196 5.26 -16.48 -23.12
CA TYR A 196 5.76 -15.22 -23.69
C TYR A 196 6.57 -14.39 -22.70
N LYS A 197 6.43 -14.68 -21.40
CA LYS A 197 7.10 -14.01 -20.30
C LYS A 197 6.76 -12.51 -20.23
N ALA A 198 7.27 -11.85 -19.20
CA ALA A 198 7.17 -10.40 -19.06
C ALA A 198 8.37 -9.86 -18.28
N ILE A 199 8.72 -8.60 -18.56
CA ILE A 199 9.74 -7.86 -17.85
C ILE A 199 9.06 -6.85 -16.92
N MET A 200 9.46 -6.85 -15.65
CA MET A 200 9.09 -5.87 -14.63
C MET A 200 10.28 -4.93 -14.42
N GLY A 201 10.17 -3.69 -14.88
CA GLY A 201 11.20 -2.68 -14.63
C GLY A 201 11.08 -2.12 -13.21
N VAL A 202 12.15 -2.22 -12.42
CA VAL A 202 12.18 -1.74 -11.03
C VAL A 202 13.21 -0.62 -10.93
N PHE A 203 12.78 0.64 -10.80
CA PHE A 203 13.69 1.77 -10.61
C PHE A 203 14.11 1.88 -9.14
N ASP A 204 15.28 1.29 -8.83
CA ASP A 204 15.82 1.03 -7.49
C ASP A 204 14.87 0.19 -6.59
N GLU A 205 15.30 -0.99 -6.15
CA GLU A 205 14.47 -1.92 -5.37
C GLU A 205 14.31 -1.46 -3.90
N GLY A 206 13.14 -1.71 -3.31
CA GLY A 206 12.88 -1.54 -1.87
C GLY A 206 12.64 -0.09 -1.41
N CYS A 207 11.42 0.41 -1.59
CA CYS A 207 11.04 1.72 -1.09
C CYS A 207 10.79 1.73 0.42
N MET A 208 11.31 2.75 1.12
CA MET A 208 11.03 3.03 2.53
C MET A 208 11.18 1.83 3.49
N GLY A 209 12.06 0.87 3.15
CA GLY A 209 12.27 -0.33 3.97
C GLY A 209 11.07 -1.27 4.06
N MET A 210 10.15 -1.22 3.09
CA MET A 210 9.04 -2.18 2.93
C MET A 210 9.58 -3.54 2.52
N TYR A 211 10.08 -4.30 3.49
CA TYR A 211 10.59 -5.65 3.22
C TYR A 211 9.49 -6.57 2.66
N ASN A 212 8.22 -6.36 3.04
CA ASN A 212 7.06 -7.11 2.52
C ASN A 212 6.81 -6.93 1.02
N ALA A 213 7.27 -5.83 0.42
CA ALA A 213 6.97 -5.41 -0.94
C ALA A 213 7.92 -6.03 -1.97
N ILE A 214 9.12 -6.46 -1.53
CA ILE A 214 10.15 -7.06 -2.38
C ILE A 214 9.82 -8.55 -2.61
N LEU A 215 9.84 -9.00 -3.86
CA LEU A 215 9.71 -10.41 -4.23
C LEU A 215 11.10 -11.03 -4.45
N PRO A 216 11.43 -12.17 -3.82
CA PRO A 216 12.61 -12.94 -4.21
C PRO A 216 12.53 -13.38 -5.68
N ASP A 217 13.63 -13.26 -6.41
CA ASP A 217 13.72 -13.58 -7.84
C ASP A 217 13.29 -15.04 -8.13
N GLU A 218 13.70 -15.99 -7.29
CA GLU A 218 13.35 -17.41 -7.44
C GLU A 218 11.85 -17.69 -7.31
N LEU A 219 11.12 -16.83 -6.60
CA LEU A 219 9.68 -16.91 -6.50
C LEU A 219 9.01 -16.24 -7.71
N LEU A 220 9.50 -15.06 -8.10
CA LEU A 220 8.96 -14.32 -9.24
C LEU A 220 9.16 -15.07 -10.56
N HIS A 221 10.35 -15.62 -10.83
CA HIS A 221 10.67 -16.31 -12.09
C HIS A 221 9.72 -17.47 -12.42
N LYS A 222 9.18 -18.15 -11.40
CA LYS A 222 8.22 -19.25 -11.58
C LYS A 222 6.91 -18.79 -12.22
N THR A 223 6.60 -17.50 -12.13
CA THR A 223 5.41 -16.88 -12.72
C THR A 223 5.60 -16.47 -14.18
N GLY A 224 6.82 -16.61 -14.72
CA GLY A 224 7.17 -16.13 -16.06
C GLY A 224 7.50 -14.63 -16.12
N VAL A 225 7.57 -13.95 -14.97
CA VAL A 225 7.97 -12.54 -14.86
C VAL A 225 9.42 -12.46 -14.38
N PHE A 226 10.19 -11.51 -14.93
CA PHE A 226 11.60 -11.28 -14.61
C PHE A 226 11.83 -9.79 -14.35
N LYS A 227 12.73 -9.46 -13.42
CA LYS A 227 13.04 -8.07 -13.11
C LYS A 227 14.10 -7.52 -14.06
N GLU A 228 13.84 -6.35 -14.60
CA GLU A 228 14.87 -5.46 -15.10
C GLU A 228 15.20 -4.45 -13.99
N ARG A 229 16.45 -4.42 -13.53
CA ARG A 229 16.89 -3.54 -12.43
C ARG A 229 17.30 -2.20 -13.01
N LEU A 230 16.39 -1.25 -13.00
CA LEU A 230 16.58 0.10 -13.50
C LEU A 230 17.08 1.02 -12.39
N SER A 231 17.70 2.14 -12.77
CA SER A 231 18.21 3.13 -11.82
C SER A 231 17.41 4.42 -11.86
N GLN A 232 17.05 4.97 -10.71
CA GLN A 232 16.43 6.30 -10.65
C GLN A 232 17.38 7.41 -11.11
N SER A 233 18.69 7.22 -11.00
CA SER A 233 19.66 8.16 -11.57
C SER A 233 19.61 8.17 -13.11
N ALA A 234 19.40 7.00 -13.73
CA ALA A 234 19.20 6.90 -15.17
C ALA A 234 17.86 7.54 -15.60
N LEU A 235 16.79 7.35 -14.81
CA LEU A 235 15.52 8.04 -15.03
C LEU A 235 15.71 9.57 -14.97
N TYR A 236 16.39 10.08 -13.94
CA TYR A 236 16.67 11.50 -13.83
C TYR A 236 17.53 12.02 -15.00
N ALA A 237 18.58 11.28 -15.41
CA ALA A 237 19.38 11.65 -16.57
C ALA A 237 18.53 11.72 -17.86
N ALA A 238 17.66 10.74 -18.08
CA ALA A 238 16.74 10.72 -19.22
C ALA A 238 15.74 11.88 -19.17
N MET A 239 15.27 12.28 -17.99
CA MET A 239 14.41 13.47 -17.83
C MET A 239 15.10 14.75 -18.33
N LEU A 240 16.41 14.89 -18.09
CA LEU A 240 17.18 16.06 -18.53
C LEU A 240 17.29 16.14 -20.06
N GLU A 241 17.18 15.01 -20.76
CA GLU A 241 17.16 14.97 -22.22
C GLU A 241 15.79 15.27 -22.84
N VAL A 242 14.70 15.21 -22.06
CA VAL A 242 13.37 15.55 -22.56
C VAL A 242 13.23 17.06 -22.73
N SER A 243 12.85 17.47 -23.94
CA SER A 243 12.74 18.87 -24.29
C SER A 243 11.51 19.52 -23.65
N ASP A 244 11.57 20.84 -23.44
CA ASP A 244 10.43 21.61 -22.92
C ASP A 244 9.18 21.54 -23.81
N PRO A 245 9.28 21.57 -25.16
CA PRO A 245 8.12 21.37 -26.03
C PRO A 245 7.41 20.04 -25.82
N GLU A 246 8.14 18.92 -25.67
CA GLU A 246 7.53 17.62 -25.41
C GLU A 246 6.78 17.61 -24.06
N ALA A 247 7.40 18.15 -23.01
CA ALA A 247 6.76 18.27 -21.70
C ALA A 247 5.50 19.15 -21.73
N ARG A 248 5.53 20.24 -22.51
CA ARG A 248 4.38 21.13 -22.71
C ARG A 248 3.25 20.47 -23.50
N ALA A 249 3.57 19.62 -24.48
CA ALA A 249 2.55 18.88 -25.22
C ALA A 249 1.78 17.91 -24.31
N VAL A 250 2.49 17.19 -23.43
CA VAL A 250 1.87 16.34 -22.41
C VAL A 250 1.02 17.16 -21.44
N TYR A 251 1.53 18.30 -20.97
CA TYR A 251 0.76 19.21 -20.11
C TYR A 251 -0.52 19.71 -20.80
N GLN A 252 -0.42 20.15 -22.06
CA GLN A 252 -1.57 20.64 -22.81
C GLN A 252 -2.61 19.54 -23.01
N TRP A 253 -2.18 18.31 -23.29
CA TRP A 253 -3.07 17.16 -23.36
C TRP A 253 -3.87 16.97 -22.07
N TYR A 254 -3.25 17.11 -20.88
CA TYR A 254 -3.97 17.04 -19.61
C TYR A 254 -5.04 18.11 -19.50
N VAL A 255 -4.70 19.36 -19.87
CA VAL A 255 -5.64 20.49 -19.85
C VAL A 255 -6.80 20.24 -20.82
N ASP A 256 -6.52 19.77 -22.02
CA ASP A 256 -7.52 19.49 -23.06
C ASP A 256 -8.46 18.33 -22.65
N LYS A 257 -7.96 17.40 -21.83
CA LYS A 257 -8.74 16.30 -21.24
C LYS A 257 -9.54 16.71 -20.00
N GLY A 258 -9.39 17.95 -19.54
CA GLY A 258 -10.13 18.50 -18.41
C GLY A 258 -9.49 18.31 -17.05
N LEU A 259 -8.24 17.83 -16.96
CA LEU A 259 -7.53 17.78 -15.68
C LEU A 259 -7.33 19.20 -15.13
N ARG A 260 -7.79 19.42 -13.89
CA ARG A 260 -7.61 20.68 -13.19
C ARG A 260 -6.30 20.67 -12.39
N PHE A 261 -5.67 21.82 -12.27
CA PHE A 261 -4.45 22.01 -11.48
C PHE A 261 -4.68 23.15 -10.47
N ASP A 262 -4.39 22.91 -9.20
CA ASP A 262 -4.45 23.93 -8.14
C ASP A 262 -3.10 24.68 -8.05
N PHE A 263 -2.88 25.59 -9.01
CA PHE A 263 -1.63 26.32 -9.10
C PHE A 263 -1.53 27.50 -8.12
N GLY A 264 -0.34 27.68 -7.56
CA GLY A 264 0.06 28.89 -6.86
C GLY A 264 1.44 29.37 -7.28
N LYS A 265 2.01 30.30 -6.49
CA LYS A 265 3.27 30.98 -6.84
C LYS A 265 4.50 30.42 -6.13
N ASN A 266 4.33 29.78 -4.97
CA ASN A 266 5.44 29.28 -4.15
C ASN A 266 5.50 27.75 -4.19
N GLU A 267 6.58 27.19 -4.76
CA GLU A 267 6.80 25.73 -4.88
C GLU A 267 6.87 25.01 -3.52
N GLU A 268 7.14 25.72 -2.43
CA GLU A 268 7.15 25.13 -1.08
C GLU A 268 5.75 24.84 -0.54
N THR A 269 4.74 25.60 -0.98
CA THR A 269 3.38 25.55 -0.40
C THR A 269 2.28 25.26 -1.42
N CYS A 270 2.50 25.57 -2.69
CA CYS A 270 1.54 25.41 -3.77
C CYS A 270 2.14 24.59 -4.92
N LEU A 271 1.28 24.02 -5.76
CA LEU A 271 1.72 23.38 -7.00
C LEU A 271 2.09 24.46 -8.00
N THR A 272 3.14 24.25 -8.80
CA THR A 272 3.52 25.16 -9.88
C THR A 272 3.56 24.43 -11.21
N LEU A 273 3.38 25.20 -12.30
CA LEU A 273 3.54 24.67 -13.65
C LEU A 273 4.95 24.08 -13.87
N LYS A 274 5.98 24.65 -13.25
CA LYS A 274 7.35 24.14 -13.36
C LYS A 274 7.49 22.74 -12.77
N GLN A 275 6.86 22.46 -11.62
CA GLN A 275 6.82 21.12 -11.05
C GLN A 275 6.09 20.14 -11.99
N VAL A 276 4.94 20.53 -12.52
CA VAL A 276 4.15 19.70 -13.45
C VAL A 276 4.93 19.41 -14.73
N LEU A 277 5.60 20.41 -15.32
CA LEU A 277 6.41 20.17 -16.52
C LEU A 277 7.58 19.20 -16.26
N GLN A 278 8.18 19.20 -15.07
CA GLN A 278 9.17 18.20 -14.70
C GLN A 278 8.57 16.80 -14.56
N GLN A 279 7.35 16.68 -14.01
CA GLN A 279 6.62 15.40 -14.00
C GLN A 279 6.28 14.93 -15.42
N CYS A 280 5.91 15.84 -16.34
CA CYS A 280 5.73 15.48 -17.76
C CYS A 280 7.02 14.93 -18.38
N LYS A 281 8.20 15.50 -18.04
CA LYS A 281 9.49 14.95 -18.48
C LYS A 281 9.76 13.56 -17.89
N MET A 282 9.45 13.36 -16.61
CA MET A 282 9.54 12.05 -15.96
C MET A 282 8.65 11.01 -16.64
N TYR A 283 7.41 11.37 -16.97
CA TYR A 283 6.48 10.51 -17.71
C TYR A 283 7.05 10.06 -19.06
N ILE A 284 7.52 11.01 -19.87
CA ILE A 284 8.12 10.71 -21.19
C ILE A 284 9.36 9.82 -21.03
N ALA A 285 10.24 10.15 -20.08
CA ALA A 285 11.46 9.39 -19.81
C ALA A 285 11.14 7.96 -19.34
N ALA A 286 10.19 7.79 -18.42
CA ALA A 286 9.79 6.48 -17.91
C ALA A 286 9.19 5.59 -19.02
N VAL A 287 8.33 6.14 -19.88
CA VAL A 287 7.75 5.38 -21.01
C VAL A 287 8.82 4.97 -22.01
N ARG A 288 9.77 5.87 -22.33
CA ARG A 288 10.89 5.56 -23.24
C ARG A 288 11.81 4.48 -22.68
N ILE A 289 12.20 4.58 -21.41
CA ILE A 289 13.00 3.55 -20.76
C ILE A 289 12.25 2.22 -20.72
N ALA A 290 10.95 2.23 -20.42
CA ALA A 290 10.17 1.00 -20.43
C ALA A 290 10.18 0.32 -21.80
N ASP A 291 10.04 1.10 -22.87
CA ASP A 291 10.12 0.58 -24.24
C ASP A 291 11.54 0.08 -24.60
N ASP A 292 12.58 0.85 -24.29
CA ASP A 292 13.99 0.47 -24.57
C ASP A 292 14.37 -0.87 -23.93
N PHE A 293 13.84 -1.17 -22.75
CA PHE A 293 14.10 -2.41 -22.01
C PHE A 293 13.00 -3.47 -22.19
N GLY A 294 11.95 -3.20 -22.99
CA GLY A 294 10.83 -4.13 -23.20
C GLY A 294 10.00 -4.41 -21.95
N CYS A 295 9.97 -3.48 -20.99
CA CYS A 295 9.20 -3.58 -19.76
C CYS A 295 7.70 -3.66 -20.06
N SER A 296 7.04 -4.61 -19.42
CA SER A 296 5.59 -4.79 -19.45
C SER A 296 4.88 -4.08 -18.30
N THR A 297 5.63 -3.72 -17.26
CA THR A 297 5.21 -2.94 -16.10
C THR A 297 6.46 -2.29 -15.52
N ILE A 298 6.31 -1.11 -14.91
CA ILE A 298 7.41 -0.41 -14.25
C ILE A 298 7.02 0.10 -12.87
N GLY A 299 7.96 0.17 -11.94
CA GLY A 299 7.75 0.77 -10.63
C GLY A 299 8.83 1.79 -10.34
N ILE A 300 8.42 2.98 -9.92
CA ILE A 300 9.31 4.05 -9.49
C ILE A 300 9.35 4.04 -7.97
N GLN A 301 10.55 3.86 -7.40
CA GLN A 301 10.71 3.87 -5.95
C GLN A 301 10.39 5.26 -5.39
N TYR A 302 10.89 6.28 -6.09
CA TYR A 302 10.88 7.71 -5.82
C TYR A 302 11.55 8.09 -4.48
N GLN A 303 11.07 7.53 -3.37
CA GLN A 303 11.59 7.73 -2.04
C GLN A 303 12.67 6.70 -1.67
N GLN A 304 13.88 7.06 -1.26
CA GLN A 304 14.34 8.39 -0.82
C GLN A 304 15.36 9.04 -1.78
N GLY A 305 15.72 8.40 -2.90
CA GLY A 305 16.74 8.92 -3.83
C GLY A 305 16.21 10.05 -4.72
N LEU A 306 15.25 9.74 -5.59
CA LEU A 306 14.77 10.67 -6.62
C LEU A 306 14.04 11.89 -6.05
N LYS A 307 13.43 11.77 -4.86
CA LYS A 307 12.74 12.88 -4.16
C LYS A 307 13.59 14.14 -3.95
N ASP A 308 14.91 14.01 -3.97
CA ASP A 308 15.85 15.13 -3.76
C ASP A 308 16.26 15.81 -5.06
N LEU A 309 15.90 15.22 -6.20
CA LEU A 309 16.28 15.66 -7.55
C LEU A 309 15.08 16.11 -8.39
N ALA A 310 13.90 15.53 -8.15
CA ALA A 310 12.70 15.80 -8.92
C ALA A 310 11.44 15.88 -8.04
N PRO A 311 10.39 16.60 -8.48
CA PRO A 311 9.06 16.53 -7.89
C PRO A 311 8.53 15.10 -7.89
N ALA A 312 7.56 14.85 -7.02
CA ALA A 312 6.96 13.54 -6.82
C ALA A 312 6.39 12.93 -8.09
N SER A 313 6.49 11.61 -8.21
CA SER A 313 6.11 10.87 -9.41
C SER A 313 4.60 10.70 -9.55
N ASP A 314 3.77 11.11 -8.60
CA ASP A 314 2.35 10.72 -8.50
C ASP A 314 1.54 10.95 -9.79
N LEU A 315 1.58 12.17 -10.36
CA LEU A 315 0.90 12.46 -11.63
C LEU A 315 1.32 11.49 -12.75
N VAL A 316 2.60 11.11 -12.77
CA VAL A 316 3.15 10.12 -13.72
C VAL A 316 2.58 8.74 -13.45
N GLU A 317 2.59 8.30 -12.19
CA GLU A 317 2.16 6.96 -11.78
C GLU A 317 0.68 6.71 -12.08
N GLY A 318 -0.18 7.68 -11.75
CA GLY A 318 -1.60 7.61 -12.09
C GLY A 318 -1.86 7.64 -13.61
N THR A 319 -1.08 8.43 -14.35
CA THR A 319 -1.18 8.50 -15.83
C THR A 319 -0.75 7.18 -16.48
N LEU A 320 0.33 6.56 -16.01
CA LEU A 320 0.84 5.29 -16.54
C LEU A 320 -0.18 4.14 -16.39
N ASN A 321 -0.96 4.16 -15.31
CA ASN A 321 -2.01 3.17 -15.04
C ASN A 321 -3.32 3.37 -15.82
N ASN A 322 -3.40 4.38 -16.69
CA ASN A 322 -4.61 4.69 -17.46
C ASN A 322 -4.40 4.39 -18.95
N VAL A 323 -5.37 3.76 -19.62
CA VAL A 323 -5.27 3.49 -21.07
C VAL A 323 -5.36 4.78 -21.89
N ASP A 324 -6.25 5.69 -21.50
CA ASP A 324 -6.36 7.03 -22.09
C ASP A 324 -5.32 7.95 -21.45
N ARG A 325 -4.13 8.04 -22.04
CA ARG A 325 -2.98 8.80 -21.53
C ARG A 325 -2.31 9.63 -22.64
N PRO A 326 -1.52 10.68 -22.31
CA PRO A 326 -0.84 11.50 -23.30
C PRO A 326 0.12 10.66 -24.17
N PRO A 327 0.18 10.89 -25.50
CA PRO A 327 1.06 10.13 -26.38
C PRO A 327 2.54 10.40 -26.07
N VAL A 328 3.37 9.37 -26.17
CA VAL A 328 4.83 9.47 -26.05
C VAL A 328 5.45 8.85 -27.28
N TYR A 329 6.45 9.52 -27.86
CA TYR A 329 7.07 9.07 -29.10
C TYR A 329 8.51 8.60 -28.89
N ARG A 330 8.91 7.56 -29.61
CA ARG A 330 10.30 7.11 -29.67
C ARG A 330 11.17 8.23 -30.26
N LYS A 331 12.29 8.57 -29.59
CA LYS A 331 13.15 9.72 -29.93
C LYS A 331 13.61 9.74 -31.39
N ASN A 332 13.95 8.58 -31.96
CA ASN A 332 14.60 8.48 -33.26
C ASN A 332 13.65 8.17 -34.42
N SER A 333 12.49 7.54 -34.18
CA SER A 333 11.56 7.13 -35.24
C SER A 333 10.28 7.97 -35.29
N GLY A 334 9.92 8.66 -34.20
CA GLY A 334 8.64 9.34 -34.08
C GLY A 334 7.44 8.38 -33.95
N GLU A 335 7.68 7.09 -33.74
CA GLU A 335 6.64 6.10 -33.47
C GLU A 335 6.00 6.34 -32.10
N GLU A 336 4.68 6.31 -32.02
CA GLU A 336 3.96 6.40 -30.74
C GLU A 336 4.12 5.10 -29.94
N LEU A 337 4.57 5.22 -28.70
CA LEU A 337 4.84 4.12 -27.79
C LEU A 337 3.60 3.76 -26.97
N TYR A 338 3.24 2.47 -27.01
CA TYR A 338 2.11 1.89 -26.27
C TYR A 338 0.77 2.64 -26.53
N ALA A 339 0.50 3.01 -27.78
CA ALA A 339 -0.74 3.68 -28.16
C ALA A 339 -1.97 2.86 -27.74
N HIS A 340 -2.94 3.49 -27.08
CA HIS A 340 -4.14 2.84 -26.53
C HIS A 340 -3.86 1.67 -25.56
N GLU A 341 -2.71 1.71 -24.89
CA GLU A 341 -2.33 0.79 -23.83
C GLU A 341 -1.88 1.58 -22.60
N ALA A 342 -2.27 1.11 -21.42
CA ALA A 342 -1.63 1.53 -20.19
C ALA A 342 -0.24 0.88 -20.11
N LEU A 343 0.66 1.48 -19.33
CA LEU A 343 1.89 0.85 -18.91
C LEU A 343 1.75 0.63 -17.40
N PRO A 344 1.26 -0.55 -16.94
CA PRO A 344 0.97 -0.79 -15.55
C PRO A 344 2.12 -0.34 -14.65
N HIS A 345 1.80 0.53 -13.70
CA HIS A 345 2.74 1.10 -12.76
C HIS A 345 2.44 0.63 -11.34
N PHE A 346 3.48 0.32 -10.57
CA PHE A 346 3.35 -0.02 -9.15
C PHE A 346 4.12 1.00 -8.29
N ASN A 347 3.34 1.79 -7.54
CA ASN A 347 3.84 2.82 -6.63
C ASN A 347 4.83 2.22 -5.62
N GLU A 348 5.82 3.03 -5.24
CA GLU A 348 6.78 2.69 -4.18
C GLU A 348 7.54 1.37 -4.45
N VAL A 349 7.69 0.98 -5.72
CA VAL A 349 8.24 -0.32 -6.15
C VAL A 349 7.70 -1.51 -5.35
N ASP A 350 6.40 -1.50 -5.03
CA ASP A 350 5.76 -2.69 -4.47
C ASP A 350 5.60 -3.78 -5.53
N GLU A 351 6.62 -4.63 -5.64
CA GLU A 351 6.70 -5.69 -6.66
C GLU A 351 5.58 -6.71 -6.54
N CYS A 352 5.03 -6.91 -5.33
CA CYS A 352 3.84 -7.74 -5.15
C CYS A 352 2.64 -7.12 -5.86
N ALA A 353 2.45 -5.80 -5.71
CA ALA A 353 1.42 -5.07 -6.44
C ALA A 353 1.73 -4.96 -7.94
N GLY A 354 3.01 -4.87 -8.34
CA GLY A 354 3.43 -4.89 -9.75
C GLY A 354 3.09 -6.18 -10.47
N LEU A 355 3.38 -7.34 -9.84
CA LEU A 355 3.02 -8.64 -10.39
C LEU A 355 1.49 -8.80 -10.48
N ASP A 356 0.79 -8.39 -9.43
CA ASP A 356 -0.68 -8.41 -9.39
C ASP A 356 -1.28 -7.52 -10.49
N GLY A 357 -0.81 -6.28 -10.59
CA GLY A 357 -1.28 -5.30 -11.54
C GLY A 357 -1.02 -5.68 -13.00
N LEU A 358 0.15 -6.27 -13.30
CA LEU A 358 0.45 -6.80 -14.64
C LEU A 358 -0.50 -7.95 -15.03
N VAL A 359 -0.70 -8.92 -14.12
CA VAL A 359 -1.62 -10.04 -14.37
C VAL A 359 -3.04 -9.51 -14.54
N THR A 360 -3.47 -8.59 -13.68
CA THR A 360 -4.78 -7.95 -13.71
C THR A 360 -5.01 -7.26 -15.04
N TYR A 361 -4.10 -6.36 -15.45
CA TYR A 361 -4.19 -5.59 -16.68
C TYR A 361 -4.43 -6.50 -17.90
N ARG A 362 -3.55 -7.48 -18.10
CA ARG A 362 -3.61 -8.36 -19.27
C ARG A 362 -4.82 -9.30 -19.22
N LEU A 363 -5.19 -9.81 -18.04
CA LEU A 363 -6.36 -10.68 -17.90
C LEU A 363 -7.66 -9.91 -18.11
N TRP A 364 -7.80 -8.70 -17.58
CA TRP A 364 -9.00 -7.88 -17.79
C TRP A 364 -9.19 -7.57 -19.28
N ARG A 365 -8.11 -7.25 -20.00
CA ARG A 365 -8.18 -7.12 -21.47
C ARG A 365 -8.60 -8.41 -22.15
N GLN A 366 -8.09 -9.57 -21.74
CA GLN A 366 -8.51 -10.87 -22.27
C GLN A 366 -10.01 -11.13 -22.05
N LEU A 367 -10.57 -10.63 -20.95
CA LEU A 367 -12.00 -10.72 -20.62
C LEU A 367 -12.86 -9.64 -21.31
N GLY A 368 -12.24 -8.65 -21.96
CA GLY A 368 -12.93 -7.51 -22.56
C GLY A 368 -13.39 -6.45 -21.55
N PHE A 369 -12.77 -6.40 -20.37
CA PHE A 369 -13.06 -5.43 -19.32
C PHE A 369 -12.05 -4.25 -19.34
N GLU A 370 -12.43 -3.13 -18.71
CA GLU A 370 -11.54 -1.98 -18.46
C GLU A 370 -10.36 -2.38 -17.56
N PRO A 371 -9.10 -2.31 -18.03
CA PRO A 371 -7.98 -2.93 -17.34
C PRO A 371 -7.27 -2.00 -16.33
N GLU A 372 -7.71 -0.75 -16.20
CA GLU A 372 -7.14 0.21 -15.26
C GLU A 372 -7.22 -0.32 -13.84
N ASN A 373 -6.07 -0.41 -13.20
CA ASN A 373 -5.93 -0.95 -11.87
C ASN A 373 -4.80 -0.22 -11.15
N THR A 374 -4.87 -0.20 -9.82
CA THR A 374 -3.82 0.39 -9.00
C THR A 374 -3.84 -0.23 -7.60
N LEU A 375 -2.79 0.00 -6.84
CA LEU A 375 -2.77 -0.27 -5.41
C LEU A 375 -3.31 0.92 -4.62
N HIS A 376 -3.87 0.66 -3.46
CA HIS A 376 -4.23 1.63 -2.42
C HIS A 376 -3.62 1.24 -1.08
N ASP A 377 -3.37 2.21 -0.21
CA ASP A 377 -3.22 1.91 1.21
C ASP A 377 -4.58 1.51 1.81
N LEU A 378 -4.57 0.42 2.59
CA LEU A 378 -5.67 0.09 3.50
C LEU A 378 -5.61 1.04 4.71
N ARG A 379 -6.17 2.25 4.54
CA ARG A 379 -5.88 3.38 5.45
C ARG A 379 -6.61 3.30 6.78
N TRP A 380 -7.95 3.31 6.76
CA TRP A 380 -8.82 3.17 7.93
C TRP A 380 -10.28 2.97 7.49
N GLY A 381 -11.22 2.82 8.42
CA GLY A 381 -12.66 2.79 8.12
C GLY A 381 -13.52 3.05 9.34
N ARG A 382 -14.83 3.17 9.13
CA ARG A 382 -15.85 3.23 10.18
C ARG A 382 -17.21 2.71 9.67
N PRO A 383 -18.11 2.23 10.55
CA PRO A 383 -19.50 1.97 10.18
C PRO A 383 -20.16 3.21 9.58
N TYR A 384 -21.04 3.02 8.61
CA TYR A 384 -21.85 4.06 8.00
C TYR A 384 -23.26 3.52 7.76
N VAL A 385 -24.27 4.33 8.10
CA VAL A 385 -25.68 4.02 7.87
C VAL A 385 -26.14 4.83 6.67
N PHE A 386 -26.54 4.12 5.61
CA PHE A 386 -27.09 4.72 4.40
C PHE A 386 -28.53 5.19 4.63
N GLU A 387 -29.04 6.04 3.74
CA GLU A 387 -30.40 6.59 3.81
C GLU A 387 -31.50 5.51 3.77
N ASP A 388 -31.20 4.35 3.17
CA ASP A 388 -32.07 3.17 3.14
C ASP A 388 -32.04 2.34 4.45
N GLY A 389 -31.28 2.78 5.46
CA GLY A 389 -31.12 2.12 6.75
C GLY A 389 -30.08 0.99 6.76
N ARG A 390 -29.42 0.71 5.62
CA ARG A 390 -28.35 -0.29 5.56
C ARG A 390 -27.13 0.21 6.32
N GLU A 391 -26.61 -0.60 7.24
CA GLU A 391 -25.36 -0.33 7.95
C GLU A 391 -24.22 -1.17 7.34
N GLU A 392 -23.15 -0.52 6.89
CA GLU A 392 -21.97 -1.19 6.33
C GLU A 392 -20.69 -0.66 6.97
N TYR A 393 -19.64 -1.48 7.00
CA TYR A 393 -18.31 -1.01 7.34
C TYR A 393 -17.60 -0.44 6.11
N VAL A 394 -17.46 0.89 6.06
CA VAL A 394 -16.88 1.58 4.90
C VAL A 394 -15.42 1.91 5.16
N TRP A 395 -14.55 1.25 4.39
CA TRP A 395 -13.12 1.52 4.33
C TRP A 395 -12.81 2.74 3.48
N VAL A 396 -11.75 3.45 3.86
CA VAL A 396 -11.06 4.45 3.06
C VAL A 396 -9.81 3.78 2.50
N PHE A 397 -9.82 3.53 1.20
CA PHE A 397 -8.64 3.11 0.42
C PHE A 397 -8.04 4.35 -0.23
N LEU A 398 -6.76 4.62 0.00
CA LEU A 398 -6.19 5.93 -0.29
C LEU A 398 -4.67 5.84 -0.47
N ILE A 399 -4.24 5.59 -1.71
CA ILE A 399 -2.81 5.55 -2.09
C ILE A 399 -2.13 6.91 -1.87
N SER A 400 -0.83 6.88 -1.59
CA SER A 400 0.02 8.02 -1.26
C SER A 400 0.31 9.02 -2.41
N GLY A 401 -0.65 9.24 -3.32
CA GLY A 401 -0.43 10.15 -4.44
C GLY A 401 -1.47 10.15 -5.55
N ALA A 402 -1.64 9.01 -6.22
CA ALA A 402 -2.33 8.98 -7.50
C ALA A 402 -2.99 7.63 -7.82
N ALA A 403 -4.16 7.71 -8.46
CA ALA A 403 -4.89 6.59 -9.03
C ALA A 403 -5.24 6.94 -10.49
N PRO A 404 -5.49 5.94 -11.37
CA PRO A 404 -5.80 6.19 -12.76
C PRO A 404 -7.14 6.94 -12.89
N PRO A 405 -7.25 7.97 -13.75
CA PRO A 405 -8.48 8.75 -13.89
C PRO A 405 -9.71 7.92 -14.24
N ALA A 406 -9.58 6.78 -14.92
CA ALA A 406 -10.69 5.86 -15.17
C ALA A 406 -11.37 5.36 -13.88
N HIS A 407 -10.70 5.44 -12.73
CA HIS A 407 -11.27 5.11 -11.42
C HIS A 407 -12.10 6.23 -10.82
N PHE A 408 -11.99 7.48 -11.29
CA PHE A 408 -12.69 8.62 -10.73
C PHE A 408 -14.07 8.82 -11.36
N ILE A 409 -14.96 9.44 -10.58
CA ILE A 409 -16.18 10.06 -11.12
C ILE A 409 -15.73 11.07 -12.20
N ASP A 410 -16.37 11.04 -13.37
CA ASP A 410 -16.09 11.90 -14.53
C ASP A 410 -14.66 11.81 -15.12
N GLY A 411 -13.90 10.76 -14.79
CA GLY A 411 -12.60 10.51 -15.44
C GLY A 411 -11.58 11.63 -15.19
N TRP A 412 -10.90 12.05 -16.26
CA TRP A 412 -9.96 13.19 -16.23
C TRP A 412 -10.60 14.50 -15.77
N HIS A 413 -11.90 14.75 -16.06
CA HIS A 413 -12.60 15.96 -15.65
C HIS A 413 -12.86 16.02 -14.14
N GLY A 414 -13.10 14.87 -13.51
CA GLY A 414 -13.26 14.77 -12.05
C GLY A 414 -11.94 14.77 -11.30
N ALA A 415 -10.81 14.70 -12.00
CA ALA A 415 -9.49 14.73 -11.40
C ALA A 415 -9.02 16.17 -11.07
N LEU A 416 -8.23 16.28 -10.01
CA LEU A 416 -7.52 17.48 -9.61
C LEU A 416 -6.06 17.12 -9.31
N SER A 417 -5.14 18.00 -9.67
CA SER A 417 -3.73 17.90 -9.27
C SER A 417 -3.42 18.97 -8.24
N GLU A 418 -3.04 18.53 -7.05
CA GLU A 418 -2.62 19.38 -5.93
C GLU A 418 -1.16 19.10 -5.58
N ARG A 419 -0.51 20.02 -4.88
CA ARG A 419 0.85 19.81 -4.41
C ARG A 419 0.87 18.72 -3.35
N GLN A 420 1.72 17.71 -3.51
CA GLN A 420 2.05 16.74 -2.46
C GLN A 420 2.39 17.43 -1.12
N PRO A 421 2.04 16.86 0.05
CA PRO A 421 2.34 17.48 1.35
C PRO A 421 3.85 17.63 1.60
N SER A 422 4.25 18.83 2.02
CA SER A 422 5.66 19.18 2.30
C SER A 422 6.29 18.38 3.44
N MET A 423 5.47 17.75 4.31
CA MET A 423 5.94 16.83 5.35
C MET A 423 6.78 15.69 4.77
N TYR A 424 6.34 15.16 3.63
CA TYR A 424 6.85 13.96 2.99
C TYR A 424 7.65 14.28 1.72
N PHE A 425 7.20 15.31 0.98
CA PHE A 425 7.67 15.65 -0.36
C PHE A 425 8.19 17.09 -0.38
N ARG A 426 9.50 17.26 -0.11
CA ARG A 426 10.16 18.57 -0.06
C ARG A 426 9.96 19.35 -1.36
N LEU A 427 10.26 18.71 -2.49
CA LEU A 427 10.13 19.30 -3.83
C LEU A 427 8.69 19.36 -4.35
N GLY A 428 7.69 18.91 -3.58
CA GLY A 428 6.29 18.87 -4.00
C GLY A 428 6.10 17.96 -5.20
N GLY A 429 5.34 18.43 -6.19
CA GLY A 429 4.84 17.62 -7.30
C GLY A 429 3.33 17.50 -7.24
N GLY A 430 2.70 17.45 -8.42
CA GLY A 430 1.27 17.30 -8.57
C GLY A 430 0.83 15.87 -8.26
N THR A 431 -0.20 15.72 -7.44
CA THR A 431 -0.93 14.47 -7.25
C THR A 431 -1.88 14.22 -8.43
N LEU A 432 -2.50 13.04 -8.47
CA LEU A 432 -3.64 12.79 -9.34
C LEU A 432 -4.78 12.29 -8.47
N LYS A 433 -5.52 13.23 -7.88
CA LYS A 433 -6.60 12.96 -6.93
C LYS A 433 -7.97 13.08 -7.58
N GLY A 434 -8.89 12.29 -7.05
CA GLY A 434 -10.30 12.30 -7.40
C GLY A 434 -11.07 11.41 -6.42
N ILE A 435 -12.39 11.48 -6.49
CA ILE A 435 -13.29 10.59 -5.76
C ILE A 435 -13.56 9.39 -6.67
N SER A 436 -13.32 8.19 -6.16
CA SER A 436 -13.51 6.96 -6.94
C SER A 436 -14.98 6.73 -7.30
N LYS A 437 -15.25 6.27 -8.53
CA LYS A 437 -16.60 6.04 -9.05
C LYS A 437 -17.28 4.86 -8.35
N PRO A 438 -18.59 4.93 -8.03
CA PRO A 438 -19.29 3.77 -7.48
C PRO A 438 -19.27 2.59 -8.44
N GLY A 439 -19.14 1.37 -7.92
CA GLY A 439 -19.10 0.18 -8.77
C GLY A 439 -18.56 -1.07 -8.09
N TRP A 440 -18.62 -2.19 -8.80
CA TRP A 440 -18.10 -3.47 -8.32
C TRP A 440 -16.61 -3.60 -8.65
N ILE A 441 -15.83 -4.00 -7.65
CA ILE A 441 -14.40 -4.20 -7.78
C ILE A 441 -13.98 -5.60 -7.37
N VAL A 442 -12.88 -6.06 -7.94
CA VAL A 442 -12.09 -7.17 -7.40
C VAL A 442 -10.89 -6.57 -6.69
N TRP A 443 -10.73 -6.89 -5.41
CA TRP A 443 -9.52 -6.54 -4.67
C TRP A 443 -8.61 -7.75 -4.54
N SER A 444 -7.31 -7.52 -4.43
CA SER A 444 -6.35 -8.58 -4.20
C SER A 444 -5.04 -8.14 -3.57
N ARG A 445 -4.26 -9.13 -3.10
CA ARG A 445 -2.89 -8.94 -2.66
C ARG A 445 -2.06 -10.19 -2.88
N ILE A 446 -0.94 -10.03 -3.60
CA ILE A 446 0.16 -11.00 -3.57
C ILE A 446 1.04 -10.72 -2.35
N TYR A 447 1.52 -11.77 -1.68
CA TYR A 447 2.49 -11.63 -0.60
C TYR A 447 3.36 -12.89 -0.48
N VAL A 448 4.52 -12.75 0.17
CA VAL A 448 5.40 -13.87 0.48
C VAL A 448 5.13 -14.35 1.90
N ALA A 449 4.94 -15.66 2.07
CA ALA A 449 4.94 -16.30 3.37
C ALA A 449 5.45 -17.74 3.22
N GLU A 450 6.09 -18.27 4.26
CA GLU A 450 6.53 -19.68 4.29
C GLU A 450 7.40 -20.09 3.08
N GLY A 451 8.15 -19.13 2.52
CA GLY A 451 9.00 -19.36 1.35
C GLY A 451 8.24 -19.52 0.03
N SER A 452 6.98 -19.12 -0.05
CA SER A 452 6.14 -19.23 -1.26
C SER A 452 5.33 -17.95 -1.54
N LEU A 453 4.80 -17.84 -2.77
CA LEU A 453 3.86 -16.78 -3.14
C LEU A 453 2.43 -17.18 -2.76
N HIS A 454 1.76 -16.29 -2.05
CA HIS A 454 0.34 -16.40 -1.76
C HIS A 454 -0.41 -15.26 -2.44
N PHE A 455 -1.69 -15.52 -2.72
CA PHE A 455 -2.59 -14.56 -3.33
C PHE A 455 -3.95 -14.60 -2.62
N ASP A 456 -4.32 -13.49 -2.01
CA ASP A 456 -5.64 -13.29 -1.43
C ASP A 456 -6.48 -12.41 -2.36
N THR A 457 -7.75 -12.75 -2.55
CA THR A 457 -8.68 -11.94 -3.35
C THR A 457 -10.12 -12.04 -2.86
N GLY A 458 -10.90 -10.98 -3.06
CA GLY A 458 -12.30 -10.92 -2.69
C GLY A 458 -13.07 -9.89 -3.52
N LEU A 459 -14.39 -9.83 -3.31
CA LEU A 459 -15.23 -8.79 -3.91
C LEU A 459 -15.31 -7.56 -3.01
N GLY A 460 -15.37 -6.39 -3.64
CA GLY A 460 -15.68 -5.13 -3.00
C GLY A 460 -16.72 -4.35 -3.81
N GLU A 461 -17.38 -3.42 -3.13
CA GLU A 461 -18.21 -2.41 -3.77
C GLU A 461 -17.69 -1.03 -3.37
N VAL A 462 -17.36 -0.22 -4.36
CA VAL A 462 -17.10 1.21 -4.18
C VAL A 462 -18.45 1.89 -4.07
N VAL A 463 -18.69 2.54 -2.93
CA VAL A 463 -19.97 3.16 -2.60
C VAL A 463 -19.89 4.68 -2.75
N ALA A 464 -20.97 5.30 -3.21
CA ALA A 464 -21.12 6.75 -3.14
C ALA A 464 -21.42 7.14 -1.68
N LEU A 465 -20.71 8.14 -1.18
CA LEU A 465 -21.04 8.82 0.06
C LEU A 465 -21.42 10.28 -0.25
N PRO A 466 -22.25 10.92 0.58
CA PRO A 466 -22.50 12.36 0.48
C PRO A 466 -21.19 13.17 0.48
N GLU A 467 -21.21 14.33 -0.17
CA GLU A 467 -20.04 15.20 -0.31
C GLU A 467 -19.43 15.57 1.06
N ASN A 468 -20.26 15.94 2.03
CA ASN A 468 -19.80 16.30 3.37
C ASN A 468 -19.12 15.13 4.12
N GLU A 469 -19.63 13.90 3.99
CA GLU A 469 -19.01 12.70 4.56
C GLU A 469 -17.67 12.39 3.85
N THR A 470 -17.62 12.56 2.54
CA THR A 470 -16.39 12.41 1.75
C THR A 470 -15.33 13.41 2.19
N GLU A 471 -15.67 14.70 2.25
CA GLU A 471 -14.77 15.77 2.68
C GLU A 471 -14.28 15.58 4.12
N GLU A 472 -15.14 15.14 5.05
CA GLU A 472 -14.72 14.84 6.41
C GLU A 472 -13.66 13.72 6.43
N ARG A 473 -13.92 12.61 5.73
CA ARG A 473 -12.96 11.48 5.64
C ARG A 473 -11.65 11.89 4.96
N TRP A 474 -11.75 12.76 3.96
CA TRP A 474 -10.60 13.26 3.23
C TRP A 474 -9.73 14.18 4.07
N ALA A 475 -10.35 15.11 4.80
CA ALA A 475 -9.68 16.02 5.74
C ALA A 475 -9.06 15.27 6.93
N LEU A 476 -9.67 14.16 7.37
CA LEU A 476 -9.12 13.30 8.41
C LEU A 476 -7.89 12.52 7.95
N THR A 477 -7.57 12.44 6.66
CA THR A 477 -6.48 11.62 6.12
C THR A 477 -5.39 12.47 5.45
N THR A 478 -5.44 12.60 4.13
CA THR A 478 -4.53 13.41 3.32
C THR A 478 -5.31 13.85 2.09
N SER A 479 -5.84 15.06 2.13
CA SER A 479 -6.80 15.56 1.13
C SER A 479 -6.22 15.67 -0.28
N GLN A 480 -4.89 15.69 -0.40
CA GLN A 480 -4.20 15.75 -1.69
C GLN A 480 -4.21 14.43 -2.46
N TRP A 481 -4.62 13.32 -1.85
CA TRP A 481 -4.55 11.97 -2.41
C TRP A 481 -5.92 11.47 -2.90
N PRO A 482 -6.00 10.53 -3.84
CA PRO A 482 -7.29 9.99 -4.32
C PRO A 482 -8.01 9.16 -3.25
N ILE A 483 -9.31 9.35 -3.10
CA ILE A 483 -10.12 8.67 -2.08
C ILE A 483 -11.06 7.63 -2.70
N MET A 484 -11.12 6.44 -2.11
CA MET A 484 -12.04 5.36 -2.48
C MET A 484 -12.77 4.85 -1.23
N HIS A 485 -14.10 4.92 -1.25
CA HIS A 485 -14.97 4.40 -0.18
C HIS A 485 -15.40 2.98 -0.53
N THR A 486 -14.90 1.98 0.20
CA THR A 486 -15.06 0.57 -0.16
C THR A 486 -15.75 -0.23 0.93
N VAL A 487 -16.74 -1.03 0.54
CA VAL A 487 -17.32 -2.10 1.37
C VAL A 487 -16.76 -3.43 0.89
N LEU A 488 -16.04 -4.16 1.76
CA LEU A 488 -15.53 -5.51 1.49
C LEU A 488 -16.62 -6.54 1.79
N LYS A 489 -17.00 -7.37 0.80
CA LYS A 489 -18.18 -8.24 0.93
C LYS A 489 -17.91 -9.45 1.82
N GLY A 490 -18.70 -9.58 2.89
CA GLY A 490 -18.60 -10.70 3.84
C GLY A 490 -17.32 -10.70 4.69
N ILE A 491 -16.68 -9.54 4.87
CA ILE A 491 -15.45 -9.39 5.65
C ILE A 491 -15.65 -8.29 6.69
N THR A 492 -15.53 -8.62 7.97
CA THR A 492 -15.56 -7.61 9.03
C THR A 492 -14.24 -6.85 9.10
N ARG A 493 -14.26 -5.67 9.74
CA ARG A 493 -13.04 -4.90 10.05
C ARG A 493 -11.93 -5.78 10.62
N ASP A 494 -12.26 -6.52 11.67
CA ASP A 494 -11.28 -7.29 12.44
C ASP A 494 -10.78 -8.53 11.69
N GLN A 495 -11.64 -9.14 10.86
CA GLN A 495 -11.28 -10.21 9.94
C GLN A 495 -10.28 -9.75 8.88
N MET A 496 -10.49 -8.58 8.28
CA MET A 496 -9.55 -8.01 7.31
C MET A 496 -8.18 -7.75 7.95
N MET A 497 -8.15 -7.10 9.12
CA MET A 497 -6.90 -6.80 9.84
C MET A 497 -6.16 -8.07 10.31
N ALA A 498 -6.89 -9.14 10.61
CA ALA A 498 -6.32 -10.42 11.00
C ALA A 498 -5.61 -11.15 9.85
N ARG A 499 -6.08 -10.97 8.62
CA ARG A 499 -5.61 -11.73 7.45
C ARG A 499 -4.63 -10.96 6.57
N HIS A 500 -4.94 -9.69 6.28
CA HIS A 500 -4.25 -8.90 5.26
C HIS A 500 -2.77 -8.72 5.59
N ALA A 501 -1.91 -9.09 4.64
CA ALA A 501 -0.47 -9.24 4.86
C ALA A 501 0.36 -8.12 4.22
N SER A 502 -0.21 -6.92 4.08
CA SER A 502 0.47 -5.72 3.58
C SER A 502 -0.27 -4.46 4.00
N ASN A 503 0.38 -3.31 3.93
CA ASN A 503 -0.31 -2.02 3.96
C ASN A 503 -1.08 -1.74 2.66
N HIS A 504 -0.62 -2.30 1.53
CA HIS A 504 -1.23 -2.09 0.22
C HIS A 504 -2.28 -3.15 -0.15
N ILE A 505 -3.25 -2.74 -0.96
CA ILE A 505 -4.31 -3.59 -1.55
C ILE A 505 -4.52 -3.19 -3.02
N GLN A 506 -4.49 -4.16 -3.94
CA GLN A 506 -4.73 -3.93 -5.38
C GLN A 506 -6.23 -3.89 -5.65
N VAL A 507 -6.68 -3.00 -6.55
CA VAL A 507 -8.09 -2.92 -6.97
C VAL A 507 -8.23 -2.77 -8.49
N VAL A 508 -9.30 -3.33 -9.03
CA VAL A 508 -9.73 -3.19 -10.42
C VAL A 508 -11.25 -3.24 -10.51
N TYR A 509 -11.86 -2.43 -11.37
CA TYR A 509 -13.31 -2.44 -11.60
C TYR A 509 -13.73 -3.59 -12.51
N ALA A 510 -14.97 -4.02 -12.38
CA ALA A 510 -15.64 -4.86 -13.37
C ALA A 510 -16.98 -4.22 -13.78
N PRO A 511 -17.54 -4.58 -14.95
CA PRO A 511 -18.78 -3.98 -15.45
C PRO A 511 -19.95 -4.05 -14.47
N ASP A 512 -20.06 -5.17 -13.75
CA ASP A 512 -21.12 -5.44 -12.78
C ASP A 512 -20.66 -6.51 -11.77
N LYS A 513 -21.54 -6.86 -10.82
CA LYS A 513 -21.28 -7.88 -9.78
C LYS A 513 -20.95 -9.25 -10.37
N GLU A 514 -21.68 -9.68 -11.39
CA GLU A 514 -21.52 -11.02 -11.99
C GLU A 514 -20.18 -11.12 -12.71
N SER A 515 -19.80 -10.07 -13.43
CA SER A 515 -18.53 -9.89 -14.10
C SER A 515 -17.38 -9.77 -13.10
N ALA A 516 -17.57 -9.06 -11.98
CA ALA A 516 -16.58 -9.00 -10.90
C ALA A 516 -16.31 -10.39 -10.32
N ARG A 517 -17.37 -11.16 -10.05
CA ARG A 517 -17.26 -12.55 -9.59
C ARG A 517 -16.56 -13.44 -10.61
N PHE A 518 -16.91 -13.32 -11.89
CA PHE A 518 -16.27 -14.08 -12.96
C PHE A 518 -14.78 -13.73 -13.07
N GLY A 519 -14.45 -12.45 -13.12
CA GLY A 519 -13.09 -11.93 -13.18
C GLY A 519 -12.24 -12.35 -11.99
N LEU A 520 -12.79 -12.27 -10.77
CA LEU A 520 -12.15 -12.76 -9.54
C LEU A 520 -11.80 -14.25 -9.65
N LEU A 521 -12.73 -15.10 -10.08
CA LEU A 521 -12.52 -16.54 -10.16
C LEU A 521 -11.56 -16.92 -11.31
N ALA A 522 -11.60 -16.19 -12.42
CA ALA A 522 -10.64 -16.34 -13.51
C ALA A 522 -9.22 -15.94 -13.07
N LYS A 523 -9.09 -14.80 -12.39
CA LYS A 523 -7.82 -14.31 -11.81
C LYS A 523 -7.27 -15.28 -10.77
N ALA A 524 -8.12 -15.79 -9.88
CA ALA A 524 -7.74 -16.82 -8.91
C ALA A 524 -7.19 -18.08 -9.60
N CYS A 525 -7.80 -18.53 -10.70
CA CYS A 525 -7.29 -19.67 -11.47
C CYS A 525 -5.98 -19.35 -12.20
N ALA A 526 -5.83 -18.14 -12.73
CA ALA A 526 -4.57 -17.68 -13.32
C ALA A 526 -3.44 -17.70 -12.28
N MET A 527 -3.63 -17.06 -11.12
CA MET A 527 -2.64 -17.00 -10.04
C MET A 527 -2.25 -18.39 -9.53
N ARG A 528 -3.22 -19.30 -9.36
CA ARG A 528 -2.93 -20.71 -9.01
C ARG A 528 -2.07 -21.38 -10.08
N SER A 529 -2.38 -21.16 -11.36
CA SER A 529 -1.65 -21.76 -12.48
C SER A 529 -0.24 -21.18 -12.65
N LEU A 530 0.01 -19.98 -12.12
CA LEU A 530 1.33 -19.37 -11.99
C LEU A 530 2.10 -19.85 -10.74
N GLY A 531 1.54 -20.79 -9.98
CA GLY A 531 2.21 -21.44 -8.85
C GLY A 531 1.97 -20.79 -7.49
N MET A 532 0.96 -19.92 -7.36
CA MET A 532 0.63 -19.26 -6.09
C MET A 532 -0.38 -20.07 -5.26
N GLU A 533 -0.28 -19.96 -3.94
CA GLU A 533 -1.33 -20.42 -3.03
C GLU A 533 -2.47 -19.40 -2.97
N VAL A 534 -3.65 -19.79 -3.45
CA VAL A 534 -4.79 -18.87 -3.63
C VAL A 534 -5.85 -19.05 -2.56
N SER A 535 -6.19 -17.94 -1.90
CA SER A 535 -7.31 -17.86 -0.96
C SER A 535 -8.38 -16.88 -1.44
N ILE A 536 -9.64 -17.29 -1.33
CA ILE A 536 -10.82 -16.47 -1.58
C ILE A 536 -11.34 -15.95 -0.23
N CYS A 537 -11.43 -14.64 -0.10
CA CYS A 537 -11.77 -13.94 1.12
C CYS A 537 -13.18 -13.34 1.02
N GLY A 538 -14.03 -13.63 2.02
CA GLY A 538 -15.36 -13.07 2.13
C GLY A 538 -16.42 -13.78 1.28
N ASP A 539 -17.52 -13.07 1.06
CA ASP A 539 -18.63 -13.50 0.23
C ASP A 539 -18.38 -13.15 -1.24
N ILE A 540 -18.63 -14.14 -2.10
CA ILE A 540 -18.46 -14.03 -3.56
C ILE A 540 -19.71 -14.51 -4.31
N GLN A 541 -20.85 -14.65 -3.63
CA GLN A 541 -22.13 -15.01 -4.25
C GLN A 541 -22.84 -13.80 -4.82
#